data_AF-A0AAU0P5N9-F1
#
_entry.id   AF-A0AAU0P5N9-F1
#
_cell.length_a   1.000
_cell.length_b   1.000
_cell.length_c   1.000
_cell.angle_alpha   90.00
_cell.angle_beta   90.00
_cell.angle_gamma   90.00
#
_symmetry.space_group_name_H-M   'P 1'
#
loop_
_entity.id
_entity.type
_entity.pdbx_description
1 polymer ?
#
loop_
_entity_poly.entity_id
_entity_poly.type
_entity_poly.pdbx_seq_one_letter_code
_entity_poly.pdbx_strand_id
1 'polypeptide(L)'
;MPFLKEEKEELLKVKFVGETVIKRFEQIGIDSLEKLSNSSVEEITDIVSDILGSSCWKNSPQAKKAVSNAIEFSIEKKINS
;
A
#
# COMPACT_ATOMS: atom_id res chain seq x y z
N MET A 1 -0.73 3.43 14.04
CA MET A 1 -2.17 3.12 14.20
C MET A 1 -2.54 2.15 13.08
N PRO A 2 -3.72 1.51 13.06
CA PRO A 2 -4.21 0.86 11.85
C PRO A 2 -4.91 1.89 10.96
N PHE A 3 -4.99 1.63 9.65
CA PHE A 3 -5.83 2.43 8.74
C PHE A 3 -7.26 2.53 9.28
N LEU A 4 -7.93 3.66 9.01
CA LEU A 4 -9.34 3.81 9.33
C LEU A 4 -10.16 2.78 8.56
N LYS A 5 -11.30 2.39 9.13
CA LYS A 5 -12.16 1.36 8.56
C LYS A 5 -12.64 1.76 7.15
N GLU A 6 -12.99 3.04 6.98
CA GLU A 6 -13.37 3.61 5.69
C GLU A 6 -12.19 3.58 4.69
N GLU A 7 -11.00 4.03 5.09
CA GLU A 7 -9.81 3.98 4.22
C GLU A 7 -9.48 2.55 3.78
N LYS A 8 -9.60 1.57 4.69
CA LYS A 8 -9.41 0.15 4.35
C LYS A 8 -10.45 -0.34 3.36
N GLU A 9 -11.72 -0.04 3.58
CA GLU A 9 -12.80 -0.44 2.68
C GLU A 9 -12.63 0.18 1.30
N GLU A 10 -12.13 1.41 1.22
CA GLU A 10 -11.83 2.04 -0.05
C GLU A 10 -10.60 1.45 -0.74
N LEU A 11 -9.51 1.21 0.01
CA LEU A 11 -8.33 0.51 -0.50
C LEU A 11 -8.68 -0.90 -0.99
N LEU A 12 -9.59 -1.62 -0.34
CA LEU A 12 -10.06 -2.93 -0.78
C LEU A 12 -10.84 -2.89 -2.11
N LYS A 13 -11.39 -1.73 -2.50
CA LYS A 13 -12.01 -1.54 -3.81
C LYS A 13 -10.98 -1.31 -4.91
N VAL A 14 -9.74 -0.94 -4.55
CA VAL A 14 -8.66 -0.69 -5.50
C VAL A 14 -8.20 -2.01 -6.11
N LYS A 15 -8.04 -2.01 -7.44
CA LYS A 15 -7.68 -3.21 -8.18
C LYS A 15 -6.31 -3.73 -7.73
N PHE A 16 -6.24 -5.05 -7.48
CA PHE A 16 -5.07 -5.78 -6.97
C PHE A 16 -4.74 -5.54 -5.48
N VAL A 17 -5.38 -4.58 -4.82
CA VAL A 17 -5.20 -4.34 -3.38
C VAL A 17 -6.16 -5.27 -2.63
N GLY A 18 -5.59 -6.06 -1.73
CA GLY A 18 -6.34 -6.96 -0.85
C GLY A 18 -5.96 -6.76 0.61
N GLU A 19 -6.61 -7.49 1.52
CA GLU A 19 -6.32 -7.41 2.95
C GLU A 19 -4.85 -7.67 3.29
N THR A 20 -4.20 -8.57 2.55
CA THR A 20 -2.77 -8.84 2.69
C THR A 20 -1.93 -7.59 2.41
N VAL A 21 -2.28 -6.81 1.39
CA VAL A 21 -1.54 -5.61 1.00
C VAL A 21 -1.68 -4.54 2.07
N ILE A 22 -2.90 -4.32 2.57
CA ILE A 22 -3.18 -3.41 3.67
C ILE A 22 -2.42 -3.81 4.93
N LYS A 23 -2.45 -5.10 5.30
CA LYS A 23 -1.68 -5.60 6.45
C LYS A 23 -0.18 -5.35 6.29
N ARG A 24 0.37 -5.43 5.06
CA ARG A 24 1.78 -5.11 4.83
C ARG A 24 2.07 -3.63 5.03
N PHE A 25 1.21 -2.74 4.55
CA PHE A 25 1.33 -1.30 4.83
C PHE A 25 1.37 -1.03 6.33
N GLU A 26 0.45 -1.64 7.09
CA GLU A 26 0.42 -1.49 8.55
C GLU A 26 1.70 -2.01 9.22
N GLN A 27 2.27 -3.12 8.73
CA GLN A 27 3.52 -3.68 9.25
C GLN A 27 4.75 -2.81 8.96
N ILE A 28 4.79 -2.11 7.84
CA ILE A 28 5.87 -1.15 7.53
C ILE A 28 5.65 0.22 8.19
N GLY A 29 4.55 0.40 8.93
CA GLY A 29 4.24 1.66 9.61
C GLY A 29 3.51 2.69 8.75
N ILE A 30 2.99 2.27 7.58
CA ILE A 30 2.04 3.03 6.78
C ILE A 30 0.64 2.73 7.32
N ASP A 31 0.08 3.70 8.03
CA ASP A 31 -1.20 3.61 8.71
C ASP A 31 -2.22 4.65 8.27
N SER A 32 -1.92 5.40 7.22
CA SER A 32 -2.79 6.43 6.66
C SER A 32 -2.55 6.58 5.17
N LEU A 33 -3.57 7.05 4.44
CA LEU A 33 -3.44 7.38 3.02
C LEU A 33 -2.39 8.49 2.80
N GLU A 34 -2.24 9.43 3.75
CA GLU A 34 -1.21 10.46 3.66
C GLU A 34 0.20 9.86 3.60
N LYS A 35 0.55 8.94 4.50
CA LYS A 35 1.86 8.25 4.45
C LYS A 35 2.03 7.45 3.17
N LEU A 36 0.96 6.77 2.74
CA LEU A 36 0.98 6.00 1.50
C LEU A 36 1.25 6.90 0.28
N SER A 37 0.60 8.06 0.21
CA SER A 37 0.76 9.04 -0.88
C SER A 37 2.15 9.67 -0.94
N ASN A 38 2.86 9.73 0.20
CA ASN A 38 4.24 10.20 0.26
C ASN A 38 5.27 9.08 0.00
N SER A 39 4.82 7.82 -0.03
CA SER A 39 5.69 6.66 -0.22
C SER A 39 5.78 6.28 -1.71
N SER A 40 6.88 5.64 -2.09
CA SER A 40 7.09 5.16 -3.46
C SER A 40 6.83 3.66 -3.58
N VAL A 41 6.42 3.21 -4.78
CA VAL A 41 6.20 1.78 -5.06
C VAL A 41 7.45 0.96 -4.73
N GLU A 42 8.61 1.43 -5.17
CA GLU A 42 9.89 0.76 -4.98
C GLU A 42 10.25 0.66 -3.51
N GLU A 43 10.15 1.78 -2.77
CA GLU A 43 10.42 1.85 -1.33
C GLU A 43 9.55 0.85 -0.55
N ILE A 44 8.24 0.85 -0.78
CA ILE A 44 7.32 -0.09 -0.13
C ILE A 44 7.68 -1.54 -0.49
N THR A 45 7.91 -1.83 -1.78
CA THR A 45 8.24 -3.20 -2.19
C THR A 45 9.57 -3.67 -1.62
N ASP A 46 10.54 -2.78 -1.47
CA ASP A 46 11.85 -3.08 -0.90
C ASP A 46 11.74 -3.34 0.60
N ILE A 47 11.07 -2.46 1.35
CA ILE A 47 10.86 -2.67 2.79
C ILE A 47 10.06 -3.96 3.05
N VAL A 48 8.99 -4.21 2.28
CA VAL A 48 8.20 -5.44 2.42
C VAL A 48 9.03 -6.68 2.05
N SER A 49 9.90 -6.58 1.04
CA SER A 49 10.82 -7.65 0.68
C SER A 49 11.84 -7.95 1.77
N ASP A 50 12.39 -6.92 2.42
CA ASP A 50 13.31 -7.06 3.54
C ASP A 50 12.64 -7.68 4.77
N ILE A 51 11.43 -7.23 5.13
CA ILE A 51 10.66 -7.79 6.25
C ILE A 51 10.30 -9.26 6.01
N LEU A 52 9.93 -9.62 4.77
CA LEU A 52 9.57 -10.99 4.43
C LEU A 52 10.79 -11.88 4.14
N GLY A 53 11.99 -11.30 4.02
CA GLY A 53 13.18 -12.00 3.51
C GLY A 53 12.95 -12.59 2.13
N SER A 54 12.08 -12.00 1.31
CA SER A 54 11.67 -12.55 0.02
C SER A 54 11.50 -11.47 -1.05
N SER A 55 11.98 -11.76 -2.26
CA SER A 55 11.87 -10.85 -3.41
C SER A 55 10.51 -10.96 -4.13
N CYS A 56 9.55 -11.71 -3.59
CA CYS A 56 8.24 -11.94 -4.19
C CYS A 56 7.49 -10.65 -4.51
N TRP A 57 7.63 -9.60 -3.70
CA TRP A 57 6.99 -8.31 -3.94
C TRP A 57 7.74 -7.48 -4.98
N LYS A 58 9.07 -7.38 -4.87
CA LYS A 58 9.93 -6.70 -5.84
C LYS A 58 9.92 -7.34 -7.24
N ASN A 59 9.67 -8.64 -7.34
CA ASN A 59 9.62 -9.37 -8.61
C ASN A 59 8.20 -9.59 -9.12
N SER A 60 7.17 -9.47 -8.28
CA SER A 60 5.78 -9.64 -8.72
C SER A 60 5.25 -8.36 -9.35
N PRO A 61 4.86 -8.39 -10.64
CA PRO A 61 4.21 -7.25 -11.29
C PRO A 61 2.85 -6.94 -10.66
N GLN A 62 2.19 -7.93 -10.05
CA GLN A 62 0.92 -7.74 -9.36
C GLN A 62 1.10 -6.95 -8.05
N ALA A 63 2.15 -7.24 -7.28
CA ALA A 63 2.45 -6.50 -6.06
C ALA A 63 2.78 -5.03 -6.38
N LYS A 64 3.64 -4.79 -7.38
CA LYS A 64 3.93 -3.43 -7.86
C LYS A 64 2.68 -2.67 -8.28
N LYS A 65 1.79 -3.31 -9.05
CA LYS A 65 0.51 -2.70 -9.45
C LYS A 65 -0.39 -2.41 -8.26
N ALA A 66 -0.49 -3.32 -7.29
CA ALA A 66 -1.29 -3.10 -6.09
C ALA A 66 -0.80 -1.88 -5.30
N VAL A 67 0.51 -1.80 -5.07
CA VAL A 67 1.13 -0.68 -4.37
C VAL A 67 0.96 0.62 -5.16
N SER A 68 1.22 0.60 -6.46
CA SER A 68 1.07 1.77 -7.34
C SER A 68 -0.36 2.31 -7.33
N ASN A 69 -1.34 1.43 -7.50
CA ASN A 69 -2.75 1.84 -7.47
C ASN A 69 -3.16 2.36 -6.10
N ALA A 70 -2.65 1.78 -5.02
CA ALA A 70 -2.93 2.23 -3.67
C ALA A 70 -2.35 3.63 -3.40
N ILE A 71 -1.13 3.90 -3.88
CA ILE A 71 -0.50 5.22 -3.81
C ILE A 71 -1.30 6.23 -4.63
N GLU A 72 -1.62 5.91 -5.89
CA GLU A 72 -2.39 6.80 -6.76
C GLU A 72 -3.75 7.13 -6.15
N PHE A 73 -4.47 6.12 -5.66
CA PHE A 73 -5.73 6.30 -4.93
C PHE A 73 -5.57 7.19 -3.70
N SER A 74 -4.49 7.03 -2.94
CA SER A 74 -4.23 7.85 -1.77
C SER A 74 -3.91 9.31 -2.10
N ILE A 75 -3.23 9.56 -3.23
CA ILE A 75 -2.99 10.91 -3.75
C ILE A 75 -4.31 11.56 -4.17
N GLU A 76 -5.15 10.84 -4.92
CA GLU A 76 -6.48 11.33 -5.32
C GLU A 76 -7.32 11.67 -4.08
N LYS A 77 -7.34 10.78 -3.07
CA LYS A 77 -8.05 11.01 -1.82
C LYS A 77 -7.53 12.22 -1.05
N LYS A 78 -6.22 12.43 -1.03
CA LYS A 78 -5.59 13.59 -0.38
C LYS A 78 -5.99 14.92 -1.04
N ILE A 79 -6.21 14.93 -2.35
CA ILE A 79 -6.64 16.14 -3.09
C ILE A 79 -8.14 16.42 -2.87
N ASN A 80 -8.93 15.37 -2.65
CA ASN A 80 -10.38 15.44 -2.52
C ASN A 80 -10.89 15.52 -1.07
N SER A 81 -9.99 15.56 -0.08
CA SER A 81 -10.31 15.65 1.36
C SER A 81 -9.94 17.00 1.95
#